data_AF-A0A9W9UAT8-F1
#
_entry.id   AF-A0A9W9UAT8-F1
#
_cell.length_a   1.000
_cell.length_b   1.000
_cell.length_c   1.000
_cell.angle_alpha   90.00
_cell.angle_beta   90.00
_cell.angle_gamma   90.00
#
_symmetry.space_group_name_H-M   'P 1'
#
loop_
_entity.id
_entity.type
_entity.pdbx_description
1 polymer ?
#
loop_
_entity_poly.entity_id
_entity_poly.type
_entity_poly.pdbx_seq_one_letter_code
_entity_poly.pdbx_strand_id
1 'polypeptide(L)'
;MASGPQFLPEVEPKVEVRKAKKRKAKVLKDAATQTPMPNTYFEKTREDFFDNFATRASQASNHRPPSASDTVVPTPQQHSNEMARTIFYGAPSGKMDHVTAVQCIRSAHTQAIYEVVWHGKPAIAKCLDASELQRFRDFFSTYLKLYQKRPAGFRVFPSFYAAGTVCCSSLFPSGYVLVLAKMPGTPLKIRWNELPEWKQKYIQKLKFEGSGALRSIGVVWKEPAHVLFSGDERDPRGFLLL
;
A
#
# COMPACT_ATOMS: atom_id res chain seq x y z
N MET A 1 59.25 -44.79 -31.96
CA MET A 1 57.99 -45.05 -31.24
C MET A 1 57.32 -43.72 -30.97
N ALA A 2 56.36 -43.32 -31.81
CA ALA A 2 55.64 -42.05 -31.68
C ALA A 2 54.21 -42.36 -31.21
N SER A 3 53.85 -41.83 -30.04
CA SER A 3 52.53 -41.99 -29.44
C SER A 3 51.65 -40.82 -29.89
N GLY A 4 50.60 -41.10 -30.66
CA GLY A 4 49.63 -40.10 -31.10
C GLY A 4 48.52 -39.88 -30.07
N PRO A 5 47.97 -38.66 -29.94
CA PRO A 5 46.91 -38.38 -28.98
C PRO A 5 45.55 -38.90 -29.48
N GLN A 6 44.82 -39.58 -28.59
CA GLN A 6 43.44 -40.00 -28.79
C GLN A 6 42.49 -38.79 -28.62
N PHE A 7 41.66 -38.53 -29.62
CA PHE A 7 40.53 -37.60 -29.54
C PHE A 7 39.38 -38.22 -28.74
N LEU A 8 38.88 -37.49 -27.74
CA LEU A 8 37.62 -37.79 -27.05
C LEU A 8 36.45 -37.15 -27.81
N PRO A 9 35.28 -37.81 -27.88
CA PRO A 9 34.11 -37.27 -28.56
C PRO A 9 33.46 -36.13 -27.76
N GLU A 10 33.14 -35.06 -28.48
CA GLU A 10 32.43 -33.87 -27.99
C GLU A 10 30.95 -34.20 -27.79
N VAL A 11 30.47 -34.13 -26.54
CA VAL A 11 29.06 -34.36 -26.18
C VAL A 11 28.31 -33.03 -26.22
N GLU A 12 27.47 -32.83 -27.25
CA GLU A 12 26.59 -31.66 -27.35
C GLU A 12 25.43 -31.69 -26.31
N PRO A 13 25.25 -30.64 -25.49
CA PRO A 13 24.13 -30.57 -24.55
C PRO A 13 22.91 -29.88 -25.19
N LYS A 14 22.08 -30.62 -25.95
CA LYS A 14 20.88 -30.04 -26.63
C LYS A 14 19.52 -30.25 -25.93
N VAL A 15 19.44 -30.87 -24.74
CA VAL A 15 18.13 -31.29 -24.19
C VAL A 15 17.63 -30.45 -22.99
N GLU A 16 18.49 -29.70 -22.30
CA GLU A 16 18.11 -29.09 -21.02
C GLU A 16 17.44 -27.70 -21.11
N VAL A 17 17.54 -27.03 -22.26
CA VAL A 17 17.01 -25.66 -22.44
C VAL A 17 15.47 -25.63 -22.55
N ARG A 18 14.82 -26.73 -22.95
CA ARG A 18 13.36 -26.76 -23.15
C ARG A 18 12.54 -26.88 -21.86
N LYS A 19 13.11 -27.44 -20.77
CA LYS A 19 12.39 -27.56 -19.48
C LYS A 19 12.41 -26.26 -18.66
N ALA A 20 13.45 -25.43 -18.80
CA ALA A 20 13.54 -24.14 -18.11
C ALA A 20 12.52 -23.10 -18.65
N LYS A 21 12.20 -23.14 -19.95
CA LYS A 21 11.28 -22.18 -20.59
C LYS A 21 9.81 -22.41 -20.18
N LYS A 22 9.39 -23.66 -19.93
CA LYS A 22 8.02 -23.98 -19.48
C LYS A 22 7.77 -23.63 -18.01
N ARG A 23 8.80 -23.66 -17.13
CA ARG A 23 8.64 -23.27 -15.72
C ARG A 23 8.47 -21.76 -15.53
N LYS A 24 9.13 -20.92 -16.35
CA LYS A 24 8.94 -19.46 -16.31
C LYS A 24 7.54 -19.00 -16.73
N ALA A 25 6.89 -19.69 -17.66
CA ALA A 25 5.53 -19.36 -18.10
C ALA A 25 4.44 -19.69 -17.06
N LYS A 26 4.72 -20.62 -16.13
CA LYS A 26 3.79 -20.99 -15.05
C LYS A 26 3.86 -20.01 -13.88
N VAL A 27 5.07 -19.61 -13.46
CA VAL A 27 5.26 -18.66 -12.34
C VAL A 27 4.81 -17.23 -12.69
N LEU A 28 4.87 -16.82 -13.96
CA LEU A 28 4.41 -15.49 -14.39
C LEU A 28 2.87 -15.38 -14.47
N LYS A 29 2.13 -16.50 -14.50
CA LYS A 29 0.66 -16.50 -14.49
C LYS A 29 0.07 -16.32 -13.09
N ASP A 30 0.78 -16.75 -12.05
CA ASP A 30 0.27 -16.69 -10.67
C ASP A 30 0.50 -15.31 -10.00
N ALA A 31 1.39 -14.47 -10.53
CA ALA A 31 1.67 -13.13 -10.01
C ALA A 31 0.77 -12.00 -10.58
N ALA A 32 -0.09 -12.30 -11.56
CA ALA A 32 -0.90 -11.31 -12.27
C ALA A 32 -2.41 -11.38 -11.97
N THR A 33 -2.84 -12.29 -11.11
CA THR A 33 -4.26 -12.43 -10.75
C THR A 33 -4.60 -11.55 -9.54
N GLN A 34 -4.44 -10.24 -9.70
CA GLN A 34 -5.25 -9.32 -8.90
C GLN A 34 -6.68 -9.48 -9.39
N THR A 35 -7.49 -10.26 -8.67
CA THR A 35 -8.92 -10.33 -8.95
C THR A 35 -9.45 -8.90 -8.91
N PRO A 36 -10.01 -8.37 -10.01
CA PRO A 36 -10.60 -7.04 -9.99
C PRO A 36 -11.68 -7.04 -8.92
N MET A 37 -11.63 -6.06 -8.01
CA MET A 37 -12.69 -5.84 -7.04
C MET A 37 -14.03 -5.75 -7.79
N PRO A 38 -15.12 -6.33 -7.25
CA PRO A 38 -16.42 -6.20 -7.88
C PRO A 38 -16.74 -4.70 -8.05
N ASN A 39 -17.00 -4.32 -9.31
CA ASN A 39 -17.24 -2.94 -9.74
C ASN A 39 -18.39 -2.26 -8.97
N THR A 40 -19.25 -3.06 -8.34
CA THR A 40 -20.40 -2.64 -7.54
C THR A 40 -20.05 -1.79 -6.32
N TYR A 41 -18.80 -1.81 -5.82
CA TYR A 41 -18.39 -0.97 -4.69
C TYR A 41 -18.13 0.50 -5.11
N PHE A 42 -17.90 0.76 -6.40
CA PHE A 42 -17.36 2.03 -6.89
C PHE A 42 -18.31 2.86 -7.75
N GLU A 43 -19.31 2.25 -8.38
CA GLU A 43 -20.09 2.93 -9.44
C GLU A 43 -21.20 3.86 -8.93
N LYS A 44 -21.65 3.75 -7.67
CA LYS A 44 -22.84 4.49 -7.20
C LYS A 44 -22.56 5.61 -6.19
N THR A 45 -21.31 5.91 -5.86
CA THR A 45 -21.04 6.50 -4.54
C THR A 45 -20.13 7.72 -4.50
N ARG A 46 -19.61 8.32 -5.57
CA ARG A 46 -18.64 9.41 -5.34
C ARG A 46 -19.23 10.63 -4.61
N GLU A 47 -20.42 11.08 -5.01
CA GLU A 47 -21.11 12.23 -4.40
C GLU A 47 -21.80 11.81 -3.10
N ASP A 48 -22.59 10.72 -3.14
CA ASP A 48 -23.22 10.11 -1.96
C ASP A 48 -22.21 9.77 -0.85
N PHE A 49 -20.99 9.35 -1.20
CA PHE A 49 -19.95 9.05 -0.23
C PHE A 49 -19.57 10.32 0.53
N PHE A 50 -19.26 11.42 -0.18
CA PHE A 50 -18.79 12.63 0.47
C PHE A 50 -19.88 13.40 1.21
N ASP A 51 -21.10 13.40 0.69
CA ASP A 51 -22.23 14.10 1.31
C ASP A 51 -22.67 13.40 2.60
N ASN A 52 -22.73 12.05 2.60
CA ASN A 52 -23.01 11.29 3.82
C ASN A 52 -21.89 11.38 4.86
N PHE A 53 -20.63 11.54 4.43
CA PHE A 53 -19.49 11.71 5.33
C PHE A 53 -19.56 13.01 6.14
N ALA A 54 -19.90 14.13 5.49
CA ALA A 54 -20.00 15.43 6.16
C ALA A 54 -21.12 15.43 7.22
N THR A 55 -22.27 14.85 6.88
CA THR A 55 -23.42 14.77 7.79
C THR A 55 -23.17 13.88 9.01
N ARG A 56 -22.34 12.82 8.88
CA ARG A 56 -22.02 11.94 10.02
C ARG A 56 -20.86 12.45 10.88
N ALA A 57 -19.86 13.10 10.27
CA ALA A 57 -18.75 13.71 11.01
C ALA A 57 -19.24 14.84 11.94
N SER A 58 -20.22 15.63 11.50
CA SER A 58 -20.85 16.66 12.35
C SER A 58 -21.62 16.08 13.53
N GLN A 59 -22.18 14.87 13.38
CA GLN A 59 -22.87 14.16 14.47
C GLN A 59 -21.88 13.57 15.49
N ALA A 60 -20.74 13.04 15.04
CA ALA A 60 -19.72 12.48 15.93
C ALA A 60 -18.98 13.55 16.75
N SER A 61 -18.85 14.77 16.21
CA SER A 61 -18.19 15.90 16.89
C SER A 61 -18.94 16.42 18.13
N ASN A 62 -20.21 16.04 18.34
CA ASN A 62 -21.00 16.52 19.48
C ASN A 62 -20.75 15.73 20.78
N HIS A 63 -19.98 14.64 20.72
CA HIS A 63 -19.54 13.91 21.90
C HIS A 63 -18.13 14.36 22.29
N ARG A 64 -18.05 15.38 23.15
CA ARG A 64 -16.79 15.81 23.77
C ARG A 64 -16.22 14.64 24.59
N PRO A 65 -15.02 14.12 24.27
CA PRO A 65 -14.39 13.13 25.12
C PRO A 65 -14.01 13.75 26.47
N PRO A 66 -14.01 12.97 27.57
CA PRO A 66 -13.51 13.44 28.86
C PRO A 66 -12.05 13.89 28.72
N SER A 67 -11.74 15.06 29.28
CA SER A 67 -10.42 15.68 29.25
C SER A 67 -9.38 14.76 29.90
N ALA A 68 -8.49 14.17 29.11
CA ALA A 68 -7.35 13.41 29.60
C ALA A 68 -6.18 14.38 29.84
N SER A 69 -5.99 14.74 31.11
CA SER A 69 -4.72 15.29 31.60
C SER A 69 -3.70 14.16 31.74
N ASP A 70 -2.44 14.48 31.53
CA ASP A 70 -1.22 13.69 31.77
C ASP A 70 -0.70 12.81 30.62
N THR A 71 0.14 13.46 29.80
CA THR A 71 1.04 12.85 28.83
C THR A 71 2.17 12.11 29.55
N VAL A 72 2.01 10.80 29.76
CA VAL A 72 3.13 9.89 30.02
C VAL A 72 3.60 9.34 28.67
N VAL A 73 4.84 9.66 28.28
CA VAL A 73 5.51 9.12 27.10
C VAL A 73 5.78 7.62 27.34
N PRO A 74 5.21 6.68 26.55
CA PRO A 74 5.50 5.27 26.75
C PRO A 74 6.83 4.89 26.10
N THR A 75 7.72 4.33 26.91
CA THR A 75 8.92 3.58 26.52
C THR A 75 8.54 2.38 25.64
N PRO A 76 9.32 2.02 24.60
CA PRO A 76 8.99 0.88 23.74
C PRO A 76 9.30 -0.43 24.48
N GLN A 77 8.31 -0.99 25.16
CA GLN A 77 8.37 -2.36 25.67
C GLN A 77 7.89 -3.33 24.58
N GLN A 78 8.84 -4.09 24.04
CA GLN A 78 8.59 -5.28 23.22
C GLN A 78 8.08 -6.44 24.08
N HIS A 79 7.19 -7.24 23.50
CA HIS A 79 6.69 -8.54 23.97
C HIS A 79 5.79 -8.52 25.21
N SER A 80 4.55 -8.07 25.04
CA SER A 80 3.42 -8.61 25.81
C SER A 80 2.34 -9.08 24.83
N ASN A 81 1.70 -10.22 25.13
CA ASN A 81 0.62 -10.83 24.36
C ASN A 81 -0.26 -9.78 23.67
N GLU A 82 -0.02 -9.57 22.38
CA GLU A 82 -0.72 -8.58 21.57
C GLU A 82 -2.17 -9.03 21.44
N MET A 83 -3.03 -8.54 22.33
CA MET A 83 -4.46 -8.50 22.05
C MET A 83 -4.60 -7.82 20.69
N ALA A 84 -4.99 -8.61 19.69
CA ALA A 84 -5.17 -8.17 18.33
C ALA A 84 -6.01 -6.89 18.32
N ARG A 85 -5.38 -5.77 17.96
CA ARG A 85 -6.03 -4.47 18.06
C ARG A 85 -6.80 -4.23 16.77
N THR A 86 -8.13 -4.25 16.87
CA THR A 86 -9.01 -4.16 15.70
C THR A 86 -9.46 -2.72 15.48
N ILE A 87 -9.49 -2.28 14.23
CA ILE A 87 -10.08 -1.00 13.81
C ILE A 87 -11.35 -1.32 13.02
N PHE A 88 -12.51 -0.98 13.59
CA PHE A 88 -13.80 -1.07 12.92
C PHE A 88 -14.10 0.24 12.20
N TYR A 89 -14.54 0.14 10.96
CA TYR A 89 -14.87 1.31 10.14
C TYR A 89 -16.10 1.07 9.27
N GLY A 90 -16.85 2.15 9.04
CA GLY A 90 -18.06 2.13 8.23
C GLY A 90 -17.84 2.82 6.90
N ALA A 91 -18.28 2.18 5.81
CA ALA A 91 -18.50 2.86 4.54
C ALA A 91 -19.79 3.70 4.61
N PRO A 92 -19.95 4.73 3.75
CA PRO A 92 -21.18 5.52 3.68
C PRO A 92 -22.44 4.71 3.38
N SER A 93 -22.28 3.55 2.73
CA SER A 93 -23.36 2.57 2.52
C SER A 93 -23.92 1.97 3.80
N GLY A 94 -23.33 2.25 4.97
CA GLY A 94 -23.67 1.64 6.25
C GLY A 94 -23.06 0.26 6.45
N LYS A 95 -22.41 -0.31 5.43
CA LYS A 95 -21.65 -1.56 5.59
C LYS A 95 -20.43 -1.30 6.47
N MET A 96 -20.33 -2.04 7.57
CA MET A 96 -19.15 -2.07 8.42
C MET A 96 -18.14 -3.09 7.92
N ASP A 97 -16.87 -2.76 8.06
CA ASP A 97 -15.72 -3.64 7.83
C ASP A 97 -14.69 -3.42 8.94
N HIS A 98 -13.64 -4.24 8.97
CA HIS A 98 -12.60 -4.14 9.99
C HIS A 98 -11.22 -4.50 9.44
N VAL A 99 -10.20 -4.06 10.16
CA VAL A 99 -8.81 -4.51 9.98
C VAL A 99 -8.21 -4.89 11.33
N THR A 100 -7.38 -5.92 11.34
CA THR A 100 -6.62 -6.33 12.52
C THR A 100 -5.22 -5.74 12.42
N ALA A 101 -4.86 -4.85 13.34
CA ALA A 101 -3.53 -4.26 13.35
C ALA A 101 -2.49 -5.26 13.83
N VAL A 102 -1.39 -5.31 13.08
CA VAL A 102 -0.20 -6.11 13.36
C VAL A 102 0.85 -5.23 14.01
N GLN A 103 1.15 -4.07 13.41
CA GLN A 103 2.20 -3.18 13.89
C GLN A 103 1.89 -1.72 13.57
N CYS A 104 2.23 -0.81 14.48
CA CYS A 104 2.27 0.62 14.17
C CYS A 104 3.58 0.94 13.43
N ILE A 105 3.47 1.39 12.17
CA ILE A 105 4.62 1.80 11.36
C ILE A 105 5.00 3.24 11.70
N ARG A 106 4.00 4.10 11.87
CA ARG A 106 4.18 5.51 12.20
C ARG A 106 2.96 6.00 12.96
N SER A 107 3.19 6.78 14.01
CA SER A 107 2.15 7.54 14.69
C SER A 107 2.54 9.00 14.75
N ALA A 108 1.59 9.88 14.51
CA ALA A 108 1.67 11.33 14.67
C ALA A 108 0.33 11.81 15.24
N HIS A 109 0.25 13.09 15.64
CA HIS A 109 -0.93 13.61 16.32
C HIS A 109 -2.22 13.48 15.49
N THR A 110 -2.17 13.78 14.19
CA THR A 110 -3.36 13.77 13.31
C THR A 110 -3.41 12.58 12.35
N GLN A 111 -2.42 11.68 12.40
CA GLN A 111 -2.38 10.53 11.50
C GLN A 111 -1.58 9.37 12.08
N ALA A 112 -1.98 8.16 11.74
CA ALA A 112 -1.21 6.95 12.04
C ALA A 112 -1.23 5.99 10.85
N ILE A 113 -0.16 5.22 10.69
CA ILE A 113 -0.01 4.20 9.66
C ILE A 113 0.26 2.89 10.36
N TYR A 114 -0.58 1.90 10.10
CA TYR A 114 -0.47 0.56 10.65
C TYR A 114 -0.24 -0.45 9.52
N GLU A 115 0.61 -1.43 9.79
CA GLU A 115 0.52 -2.72 9.13
C GLU A 115 -0.70 -3.47 9.69
N VAL A 116 -1.54 -3.99 8.80
CA VAL A 116 -2.77 -4.66 9.18
C VAL A 116 -3.04 -5.91 8.34
N VAL A 117 -3.96 -6.74 8.81
CA VAL A 117 -4.58 -7.82 8.04
C VAL A 117 -6.01 -7.41 7.68
N TRP A 118 -6.36 -7.46 6.40
CA TRP A 118 -7.68 -7.15 5.86
C TRP A 118 -8.20 -8.36 5.05
N HIS A 119 -9.30 -8.98 5.48
CA HIS A 119 -9.84 -10.23 4.90
C HIS A 119 -8.75 -11.31 4.67
N GLY A 120 -7.88 -11.51 5.66
CA GLY A 120 -6.77 -12.46 5.59
C GLY A 120 -5.58 -12.03 4.73
N LYS A 121 -5.59 -10.83 4.14
CA LYS A 121 -4.52 -10.31 3.28
C LYS A 121 -3.70 -9.23 3.99
N PRO A 122 -2.37 -9.22 3.85
CA PRO A 122 -1.52 -8.12 4.33
C PRO A 122 -1.89 -6.79 3.65
N ALA A 123 -2.05 -5.75 4.46
CA ALA A 123 -2.47 -4.43 4.03
C ALA A 123 -1.80 -3.32 4.89
N ILE A 124 -1.98 -2.08 4.46
CA ILE A 124 -1.62 -0.88 5.19
C ILE A 124 -2.89 -0.10 5.49
N ALA A 125 -3.12 0.23 6.76
CA ALA A 125 -4.18 1.15 7.16
C ALA A 125 -3.57 2.53 7.47
N LYS A 126 -3.90 3.52 6.66
CA LYS A 126 -3.60 4.93 6.93
C LYS A 126 -4.82 5.55 7.62
N CYS A 127 -4.67 5.83 8.91
CA CYS A 127 -5.68 6.48 9.72
C CYS A 127 -5.40 7.99 9.77
N LEU A 128 -6.44 8.80 9.61
CA LEU A 128 -6.39 10.25 9.66
C LEU A 128 -7.42 10.75 10.67
N ASP A 129 -7.07 11.75 11.46
CA ASP A 129 -7.98 12.33 12.44
C ASP A 129 -9.19 12.99 11.76
N ALA A 130 -10.26 13.20 12.52
CA ALA A 130 -11.48 13.86 12.03
C ALA A 130 -11.20 15.26 11.43
N SER A 131 -10.21 16.00 11.97
CA SER A 131 -9.76 17.29 11.46
C SER A 131 -9.13 17.24 10.06
N GLU A 132 -8.65 16.07 9.62
CA GLU A 132 -7.98 15.85 8.34
C GLU A 132 -8.95 15.40 7.22
N LEU A 133 -10.26 15.68 7.36
CA LEU A 133 -11.29 15.27 6.40
C LEU A 133 -10.94 15.64 4.96
N GLN A 134 -10.50 16.87 4.71
CA GLN A 134 -10.18 17.31 3.35
C GLN A 134 -9.04 16.47 2.75
N ARG A 135 -8.02 16.16 3.54
CA ARG A 135 -6.90 15.33 3.12
C ARG A 135 -7.33 13.90 2.85
N PHE A 136 -8.20 13.34 3.69
CA PHE A 136 -8.83 12.05 3.43
C PHE A 136 -9.59 12.03 2.10
N ARG A 137 -10.40 13.07 1.83
CA ARG A 137 -11.14 13.21 0.56
C ARG A 137 -10.20 13.27 -0.64
N ASP A 138 -9.11 14.03 -0.53
CA ASP A 138 -8.12 14.15 -1.59
C ASP A 138 -7.43 12.81 -1.88
N PHE A 139 -7.04 12.06 -0.83
CA PHE A 139 -6.46 10.72 -1.01
C PHE A 139 -7.44 9.74 -1.64
N PHE A 140 -8.66 9.65 -1.09
CA PHE A 140 -9.68 8.75 -1.59
C PHE A 140 -10.02 9.06 -3.07
N SER A 141 -10.25 10.33 -3.39
CA SER A 141 -10.52 10.79 -4.76
C SER A 141 -9.37 10.49 -5.72
N THR A 142 -8.13 10.65 -5.27
CA THR A 142 -6.94 10.35 -6.07
C THR A 142 -6.83 8.86 -6.39
N TYR A 143 -6.93 7.98 -5.39
CA TYR A 143 -6.89 6.53 -5.60
C TYR A 143 -8.06 6.04 -6.47
N LEU A 144 -9.25 6.61 -6.28
CA LEU A 144 -10.41 6.29 -7.10
C LEU A 144 -10.17 6.64 -8.57
N LYS A 145 -9.71 7.87 -8.86
CA LYS A 145 -9.38 8.30 -10.22
C LYS A 145 -8.26 7.47 -10.85
N LEU A 146 -7.21 7.15 -10.09
CA LEU A 146 -6.12 6.28 -10.53
C LEU A 146 -6.67 4.91 -10.94
N TYR A 147 -7.53 4.30 -10.11
CA TYR A 147 -8.10 2.99 -10.37
C TYR A 147 -9.03 2.98 -11.59
N GLN A 148 -9.87 4.01 -11.73
CA GLN A 148 -10.82 4.13 -12.85
C GLN A 148 -10.12 4.37 -14.18
N LYS A 149 -9.14 5.29 -14.22
CA LYS A 149 -8.48 5.69 -15.47
C LYS A 149 -7.31 4.80 -15.86
N ARG A 150 -6.68 4.12 -14.88
CA ARG A 150 -5.49 3.28 -15.06
C ARG A 150 -4.43 3.89 -16.00
N PRO A 151 -3.99 5.14 -15.75
CA PRO A 151 -3.03 5.80 -16.64
C PRO A 151 -1.69 5.05 -16.70
N ALA A 152 -0.88 5.35 -17.73
CA ALA A 152 0.49 4.85 -17.79
C ALA A 152 1.25 5.22 -16.51
N GLY A 153 1.88 4.24 -15.87
CA GLY A 153 2.52 4.39 -14.56
C GLY A 153 1.64 4.02 -13.36
N PHE A 154 0.34 3.74 -13.53
CA PHE A 154 -0.58 3.35 -12.43
C PHE A 154 -0.05 2.23 -11.53
N ARG A 155 0.68 1.26 -12.09
CA ARG A 155 1.25 0.11 -11.38
C ARG A 155 2.23 0.47 -10.24
N VAL A 156 2.73 1.71 -10.16
CA VAL A 156 3.63 2.13 -9.08
C VAL A 156 2.90 2.50 -7.79
N PHE A 157 1.56 2.62 -7.84
CA PHE A 157 0.74 2.88 -6.66
C PHE A 157 0.23 1.56 -6.07
N PRO A 158 0.07 1.48 -4.74
CA PRO A 158 -0.58 0.34 -4.12
C PRO A 158 -2.04 0.25 -4.56
N SER A 159 -2.56 -0.97 -4.66
CA SER A 159 -3.98 -1.19 -4.92
C SER A 159 -4.80 -0.65 -3.74
N PHE A 160 -5.85 0.10 -4.06
CA PHE A 160 -6.81 0.58 -3.07
C PHE A 160 -7.81 -0.54 -2.73
N TYR A 161 -8.00 -0.83 -1.43
CA TYR A 161 -8.91 -1.88 -0.97
C TYR A 161 -10.21 -1.30 -0.43
N ALA A 162 -10.12 -0.41 0.56
CA ALA A 162 -11.30 0.13 1.25
C ALA A 162 -11.01 1.49 1.88
N ALA A 163 -12.08 2.22 2.21
CA ALA A 163 -12.01 3.44 3.00
C ALA A 163 -13.29 3.60 3.84
N GLY A 164 -13.21 4.29 4.96
CA GLY A 164 -14.37 4.52 5.81
C GLY A 164 -14.11 5.43 7.01
N THR A 165 -15.17 5.73 7.76
CA THR A 165 -15.08 6.42 9.05
C THR A 165 -14.72 5.38 10.10
N VAL A 166 -13.75 5.69 10.96
CA VAL A 166 -13.49 4.84 12.13
C VAL A 166 -14.68 4.93 13.09
N CYS A 167 -15.26 3.79 13.43
CA CYS A 167 -16.42 3.69 14.32
C CYS A 167 -16.02 3.25 15.72
N CYS A 168 -15.04 2.33 15.81
CA CYS A 168 -14.54 1.83 17.09
C CYS A 168 -13.10 1.33 16.92
N SER A 169 -12.19 1.81 17.75
CA SER A 169 -10.80 1.39 17.76
C SER A 169 -10.10 1.87 19.03
N SER A 170 -9.32 1.00 19.67
CA SER A 170 -8.42 1.38 20.76
C SER A 170 -7.10 1.99 20.26
N LEU A 171 -6.81 1.88 18.97
CA LEU A 171 -5.59 2.41 18.34
C LEU A 171 -5.78 3.84 17.82
N PHE A 172 -6.97 4.13 17.32
CA PHE A 172 -7.28 5.37 16.61
C PHE A 172 -8.76 5.69 16.82
N PRO A 173 -9.12 6.39 17.91
CA PRO A 173 -10.49 6.37 18.45
C PRO A 173 -11.55 6.95 17.50
N SER A 174 -11.17 7.91 16.64
CA SER A 174 -12.07 8.58 15.71
C SER A 174 -11.33 9.05 14.47
N GLY A 175 -12.06 9.23 13.36
CA GLY A 175 -11.53 9.82 12.13
C GLY A 175 -11.81 8.93 10.92
N TYR A 176 -10.82 8.80 10.04
CA TYR A 176 -10.94 8.15 8.75
C TYR A 176 -9.87 7.10 8.59
N VAL A 177 -10.17 6.03 7.83
CA VAL A 177 -9.20 5.01 7.47
C VAL A 177 -9.19 4.80 5.96
N LEU A 178 -7.99 4.66 5.41
CA LEU A 178 -7.72 4.24 4.04
C LEU A 178 -6.92 2.94 4.09
N VAL A 179 -7.47 1.86 3.52
CA VAL A 179 -6.85 0.54 3.46
C VAL A 179 -6.27 0.30 2.07
N LEU A 180 -4.96 0.07 2.03
CA LEU A 180 -4.17 -0.12 0.82
C LEU A 180 -3.47 -1.48 0.84
N ALA A 181 -3.17 -2.03 -0.34
CA ALA A 181 -2.30 -3.19 -0.45
C ALA A 181 -0.95 -2.93 0.22
N LYS A 182 -0.48 -3.89 1.03
CA LYS A 182 0.87 -3.84 1.56
C LYS A 182 1.85 -4.08 0.43
N MET A 183 2.74 -3.11 0.23
CA MET A 183 3.81 -3.24 -0.75
C MET A 183 5.10 -3.68 -0.06
N PRO A 184 5.85 -4.64 -0.62
CA PRO A 184 7.12 -5.05 -0.04
C PRO A 184 8.14 -3.92 -0.19
N GLY A 185 8.99 -3.77 0.84
CA GLY A 185 10.15 -2.90 0.76
C GLY A 185 10.43 -2.09 2.02
N THR A 186 11.60 -1.46 2.01
CA THR A 186 12.04 -0.53 3.06
C THR A 186 11.89 0.91 2.59
N PRO A 187 11.66 1.88 3.51
CA PRO A 187 11.66 3.29 3.16
C PRO A 187 12.95 3.70 2.44
N LEU A 188 12.81 4.35 1.29
CA LEU A 188 13.94 4.72 0.43
C LEU A 188 14.97 5.63 1.13
N LYS A 189 14.51 6.49 2.04
CA LYS A 189 15.37 7.42 2.79
C LYS A 189 16.48 6.70 3.56
N ILE A 190 16.23 5.47 4.01
CA ILE A 190 17.19 4.70 4.81
C ILE A 190 18.32 4.17 3.92
N ARG A 191 18.01 3.76 2.69
CA ARG A 191 18.94 3.00 1.84
C ARG A 191 19.45 3.75 0.62
N TRP A 192 19.02 4.99 0.38
CA TRP A 192 19.32 5.70 -0.86
C TRP A 192 20.81 5.71 -1.22
N ASN A 193 21.67 6.02 -0.24
CA ASN A 193 23.12 6.11 -0.43
C ASN A 193 23.81 4.76 -0.62
N GLU A 194 23.16 3.66 -0.19
CA GLU A 194 23.68 2.29 -0.34
C GLU A 194 23.32 1.68 -1.70
N LEU A 195 22.38 2.30 -2.42
CA LEU A 195 21.91 1.75 -3.69
C LEU A 195 22.93 2.04 -4.80
N PRO A 196 23.27 1.04 -5.64
CA PRO A 196 24.05 1.28 -6.84
C PRO A 196 23.33 2.27 -7.77
N GLU A 197 24.11 3.03 -8.53
CA GLU A 197 23.62 4.13 -9.38
C GLU A 197 22.47 3.72 -10.32
N TRP A 198 22.54 2.52 -10.90
CA TRP A 198 21.48 2.03 -11.79
C TRP A 198 20.14 1.82 -11.06
N LYS A 199 20.15 1.39 -9.79
CA LYS A 199 18.92 1.27 -8.97
C LYS A 199 18.38 2.66 -8.63
N GLN A 200 19.24 3.62 -8.34
CA GLN A 200 18.83 5.02 -8.13
C GLN A 200 18.16 5.62 -9.37
N LYS A 201 18.77 5.46 -10.56
CA LYS A 201 18.20 5.89 -11.85
C LYS A 201 16.85 5.23 -12.13
N TYR A 202 16.73 3.93 -11.84
CA TYR A 202 15.47 3.21 -11.98
C TYR A 202 14.37 3.76 -11.05
N ILE A 203 14.69 4.05 -9.79
CA ILE A 203 13.73 4.63 -8.84
C ILE A 203 13.32 6.04 -9.26
N GLN A 204 14.25 6.85 -9.79
CA GLN A 204 13.93 8.15 -10.38
C GLN A 204 12.96 8.01 -11.55
N LYS A 205 13.16 7.01 -12.42
CA LYS A 205 12.22 6.69 -13.50
C LYS A 205 10.82 6.33 -12.95
N LEU A 206 10.73 5.51 -11.90
CA LEU A 206 9.44 5.18 -11.27
C LEU A 206 8.75 6.40 -10.66
N LYS A 207 9.50 7.31 -10.02
CA LYS A 207 8.96 8.59 -9.52
C LYS A 207 8.41 9.42 -10.68
N PHE A 208 9.13 9.47 -11.80
CA PHE A 208 8.68 10.18 -12.99
C PHE A 208 7.40 9.57 -13.59
N GLU A 209 7.34 8.24 -13.71
CA GLU A 209 6.14 7.50 -14.16
C GLU A 209 4.94 7.78 -13.24
N GLY A 210 5.12 7.68 -11.91
CA GLY A 210 4.07 7.97 -10.93
C GLY A 210 3.59 9.42 -10.99
N SER A 211 4.51 10.38 -11.13
CA SER A 211 4.16 11.79 -11.32
C SER A 211 3.38 12.02 -12.62
N GLY A 212 3.77 11.36 -13.71
CA GLY A 212 3.03 11.37 -14.98
C GLY A 212 1.60 10.84 -14.82
N ALA A 213 1.45 9.70 -14.15
CA ALA A 213 0.15 9.12 -13.84
C ALA A 213 -0.76 10.07 -13.04
N LEU A 214 -0.25 10.70 -11.98
CA LEU A 214 -1.01 11.67 -11.17
C LEU A 214 -1.41 12.90 -12.00
N ARG A 215 -0.50 13.45 -12.80
CA ARG A 215 -0.81 14.60 -13.65
C ARG A 215 -1.88 14.29 -14.69
N SER A 216 -1.88 13.08 -15.26
CA SER A 216 -2.90 12.65 -16.22
C SER A 216 -4.32 12.58 -15.64
N ILE A 217 -4.45 12.52 -14.31
CA ILE A 217 -5.74 12.56 -13.60
C ILE A 217 -6.01 13.91 -12.93
N GLY A 218 -5.22 14.94 -13.25
CA GLY A 218 -5.36 16.30 -12.74
C GLY A 218 -4.88 16.49 -11.30
N VAL A 219 -3.99 15.62 -10.81
CA VAL A 219 -3.43 15.70 -9.46
C VAL A 219 -1.97 16.17 -9.54
N VAL A 220 -1.67 17.29 -8.88
CA VAL A 220 -0.30 17.80 -8.76
C VAL A 220 0.35 17.21 -7.52
N TRP A 221 1.45 16.47 -7.73
CA TRP A 221 2.19 15.86 -6.66
C TRP A 221 3.17 16.86 -6.04
N LYS A 222 2.79 17.47 -4.90
CA LYS A 222 3.62 18.50 -4.24
C LYS A 222 4.86 17.93 -3.55
N GLU A 223 4.74 16.75 -2.93
CA GLU A 223 5.88 16.07 -2.31
C GLU A 223 5.73 14.55 -2.44
N PRO A 224 6.80 13.81 -2.80
CA PRO A 224 6.77 12.37 -2.78
C PRO A 224 6.72 11.85 -1.35
N ALA A 225 5.50 11.63 -0.87
CA ALA A 225 5.24 10.82 0.30
C ALA A 225 5.81 9.41 0.05
N HIS A 226 6.74 9.04 0.93
CA HIS A 226 7.30 7.72 1.17
C HIS A 226 7.38 6.78 -0.05
N VAL A 227 8.54 6.77 -0.71
CA VAL A 227 8.88 5.70 -1.65
C VAL A 227 9.33 4.48 -0.87
N LEU A 228 8.65 3.35 -1.06
CA LEU A 228 9.10 2.04 -0.59
C LEU A 228 9.91 1.37 -1.69
N PHE A 229 11.04 0.77 -1.34
CA PHE A 229 11.91 0.05 -2.25
C PHE A 229 12.06 -1.40 -1.81
N SER A 230 11.65 -2.34 -2.66
CA SER A 230 11.95 -3.76 -2.47
C SER A 230 13.41 -4.02 -2.87
N GLY A 231 14.20 -4.56 -1.94
CA GLY A 231 15.59 -4.93 -2.18
C GLY A 231 15.77 -6.14 -3.11
N ASP A 232 14.68 -6.76 -3.56
CA ASP A 232 14.72 -7.89 -4.47
C ASP A 232 15.31 -7.47 -5.82
N GLU A 233 16.49 -8.00 -6.14
CA GLU A 233 17.21 -7.69 -7.38
C GLU A 233 16.47 -8.18 -8.62
N ARG A 234 15.58 -9.17 -8.47
CA ARG A 234 14.83 -9.76 -9.58
C ARG A 234 13.58 -8.96 -9.92
N ASP A 235 13.11 -8.14 -8.99
CA ASP A 235 11.90 -7.35 -9.13
C ASP A 235 12.02 -6.04 -8.35
N PRO A 236 12.86 -5.10 -8.81
CA PRO A 236 12.96 -3.79 -8.19
C PRO A 236 11.63 -3.09 -8.41
N ARG A 237 10.75 -3.16 -7.42
CA ARG A 237 9.51 -2.39 -7.41
C ARG A 237 9.68 -1.25 -6.42
N GLY A 238 9.50 -0.04 -6.94
CA GLY A 238 9.33 1.16 -6.15
C GLY A 238 7.85 1.46 -6.04
N PHE A 239 7.38 1.74 -4.83
CA PHE A 239 5.97 2.04 -4.59
C PHE A 239 5.82 3.41 -3.98
N LEU A 240 4.81 4.13 -4.46
CA LEU A 240 4.49 5.47 -3.98
C LEU A 240 3.26 5.39 -3.07
N LEU A 241 3.47 5.68 -1.79
CA LEU A 241 2.38 5.87 -0.85
C LEU A 241 2.04 7.37 -0.83
N LEU A 242 0.88 7.73 -1.37
CA LEU A 242 0.31 9.08 -1.23
C LEU A 242 0.06 9.41 0.25
#